data_AF-A0A166VZU4-F1
#
_entry.id   AF-A0A166VZU4-F1
#
_cell.length_a   1.000
_cell.length_b   1.000
_cell.length_c   1.000
_cell.angle_alpha   90.00
_cell.angle_beta   90.00
_cell.angle_gamma   90.00
#
_symmetry.space_group_name_H-M   'P 1'
#
loop_
_entity.id
_entity.type
_entity.pdbx_description
1 polymer ?
#
loop_
_entity_poly.entity_id
_entity_poly.type
_entity_poly.pdbx_seq_one_letter_code
_entity_poly.pdbx_strand_id
1 'polypeptide(L)'
;MQLLIILSTSFVAVSSVALPPINLGYFDYPHGNQFVAWTPFTPATTQELTEVADLLGAIKGTATWTAIRTVNTYITDPICRNPFNITDDATNSTYLNLELACVDDNIPLWAQPEVTAVVDRTTNKTVETCIRVTKDGGEWFAESTRYQGSSLVYAFACSKPDASA
;
A
#
# COMPACT_ATOMS: atom_id res chain seq x y z
N MET A 1 12.06 7.56 -58.41
CA MET A 1 12.34 8.08 -57.05
C MET A 1 11.42 7.34 -56.10
N GLN A 2 11.96 6.49 -55.23
CA GLN A 2 11.18 5.69 -54.29
C GLN A 2 11.43 6.24 -52.89
N LEU A 3 10.40 6.84 -52.31
CA LEU A 3 10.43 7.48 -50.99
C LEU A 3 10.30 6.39 -49.93
N LEU A 4 11.37 6.11 -49.18
CA LEU A 4 11.35 5.23 -48.02
C LEU A 4 10.94 6.08 -46.80
N ILE A 5 9.70 5.90 -46.34
CA ILE A 5 9.19 6.50 -45.11
C ILE A 5 9.73 5.66 -43.96
N ILE A 6 10.71 6.18 -43.24
CA ILE A 6 11.21 5.57 -42.00
C ILE A 6 10.27 6.01 -40.89
N LEU A 7 9.32 5.15 -40.52
CA LEU A 7 8.51 5.31 -39.32
C LEU A 7 9.42 5.07 -38.10
N SER A 8 9.92 6.15 -37.49
CA SER A 8 10.57 6.07 -36.17
C SER A 8 9.50 5.85 -35.12
N THR A 9 9.34 4.62 -34.63
CA THR A 9 8.57 4.33 -33.43
C THR A 9 9.41 4.75 -32.22
N SER A 10 9.12 5.93 -31.69
CA SER A 10 9.65 6.37 -30.40
C SER A 10 8.99 5.53 -29.30
N PHE A 11 9.66 4.46 -28.87
CA PHE A 11 9.30 3.78 -27.64
C PHE A 11 9.74 4.66 -26.48
N VAL A 12 8.78 5.31 -25.82
CA VAL A 12 9.04 5.89 -24.50
C VAL A 12 9.27 4.71 -23.59
N ALA A 13 10.53 4.46 -23.23
CA ALA A 13 10.86 3.56 -22.15
C ALA A 13 10.20 4.14 -20.90
N VAL A 14 9.09 3.54 -20.47
CA VAL A 14 8.57 3.75 -19.13
C VAL A 14 9.65 3.18 -18.23
N SER A 15 10.53 4.05 -17.71
CA SER A 15 11.39 3.67 -16.61
C SER A 15 10.45 3.23 -15.49
N SER A 16 10.38 1.93 -15.23
CA SER A 16 9.75 1.42 -14.03
C SER A 16 10.61 1.95 -12.88
N VAL A 17 10.27 3.14 -12.38
CA VAL A 17 10.84 3.64 -11.15
C VAL A 17 10.53 2.56 -10.14
N ALA A 18 11.59 1.96 -9.60
CA ALA A 18 11.46 0.98 -8.56
C ALA A 18 10.60 1.57 -7.45
N LEU A 19 9.42 1.01 -7.25
CA LEU A 19 8.58 1.39 -6.12
C LEU A 19 9.40 1.21 -4.83
N PRO A 20 9.39 2.20 -3.93
CA PRO A 20 9.83 1.99 -2.57
C PRO A 20 8.94 0.96 -1.87
N PRO A 21 9.44 0.32 -0.79
CA PRO A 21 8.68 -0.64 -0.02
C PRO A 21 7.32 -0.08 0.41
N ILE A 22 6.25 -0.77 0.02
CA ILE A 22 4.91 -0.52 0.51
C ILE A 22 4.70 -1.34 1.77
N ASN A 23 4.19 -0.69 2.81
CA ASN A 23 3.82 -1.32 4.06
C ASN A 23 2.30 -1.22 4.20
N LEU A 24 1.66 -2.29 4.65
CA LEU A 24 0.21 -2.38 4.77
C LEU A 24 -0.19 -2.64 6.22
N GLY A 25 -1.34 -2.08 6.63
CA GLY A 25 -1.80 -2.22 7.99
C GLY A 25 -3.27 -1.91 8.19
N TYR A 26 -3.70 -2.08 9.43
CA TYR A 26 -5.03 -1.71 9.90
C TYR A 26 -4.90 -0.56 10.87
N PHE A 27 -5.56 0.55 10.58
CA PHE A 27 -5.72 1.63 11.53
C PHE A 27 -7.13 1.59 12.10
N ASP A 28 -7.21 1.23 13.37
CA ASP A 28 -8.47 1.13 14.10
C ASP A 28 -8.64 2.37 14.98
N TYR A 29 -9.87 2.91 14.99
CA TYR A 29 -10.28 3.99 15.89
C TYR A 29 -11.72 3.74 16.37
N PRO A 30 -12.21 4.42 17.42
CA PRO A 30 -13.46 4.04 18.10
C PRO A 30 -14.74 3.95 17.24
N HIS A 31 -14.72 4.46 16.01
CA HIS A 31 -15.87 4.53 15.11
C HIS A 31 -15.58 4.01 13.69
N GLY A 32 -14.47 3.30 13.47
CA GLY A 32 -14.17 2.73 12.17
C GLY A 32 -12.76 2.16 12.07
N ASN A 33 -12.54 1.37 11.04
CA ASN A 33 -11.27 0.71 10.78
C ASN A 33 -10.85 1.00 9.35
N GLN A 34 -9.58 1.28 9.14
CA GLN A 34 -9.04 1.58 7.82
C GLN A 34 -7.99 0.55 7.45
N PHE A 35 -8.08 -0.01 6.25
CA PHE A 35 -6.91 -0.65 5.66
C PHE A 35 -6.07 0.41 4.98
N VAL A 36 -4.82 0.51 5.38
CA VAL A 36 -3.92 1.61 5.00
C VAL A 36 -2.64 1.07 4.38
N ALA A 37 -2.04 1.86 3.51
CA ALA A 37 -0.73 1.61 2.92
C ALA A 37 0.19 2.80 3.12
N TRP A 38 1.46 2.60 3.48
CA TRP A 38 2.44 3.68 3.62
C TRP A 38 3.79 3.34 3.01
N THR A 39 4.53 4.38 2.67
CA THR A 39 5.82 4.29 1.97
C THR A 39 6.61 5.59 2.15
N PRO A 40 7.96 5.57 2.10
CA PRO A 40 8.86 4.42 1.93
C PRO A 40 9.30 3.80 3.26
N PHE A 41 8.81 4.38 4.37
CA PHE A 41 9.31 4.08 5.70
C PHE A 41 8.75 2.75 6.22
N THR A 42 9.61 1.75 6.36
CA THR A 42 9.31 0.49 7.06
C THR A 42 9.71 0.62 8.53
N PRO A 43 8.76 0.56 9.48
CA PRO A 43 9.07 0.61 10.91
C PRO A 43 9.94 -0.59 11.32
N ALA A 44 10.93 -0.35 12.18
CA ALA A 44 11.73 -1.39 12.83
C ALA A 44 11.47 -1.45 14.36
N THR A 45 10.93 -0.38 14.94
CA THR A 45 10.63 -0.27 16.37
C THR A 45 9.16 0.09 16.61
N THR A 46 8.65 -0.21 17.81
CA THR A 46 7.27 0.15 18.17
C THR A 46 7.09 1.67 18.23
N GLN A 47 8.13 2.41 18.63
CA GLN A 47 8.13 3.87 18.62
C GLN A 47 7.94 4.43 17.21
N GLU A 48 8.67 3.90 16.23
CA GLU A 48 8.51 4.26 14.82
C GLU A 48 7.11 3.91 14.28
N LEU A 49 6.53 2.78 14.70
CA LEU A 49 5.17 2.42 14.33
C LEU A 49 4.13 3.37 14.97
N THR A 50 4.34 3.80 16.22
CA THR A 50 3.55 4.86 16.87
C THR A 50 3.63 6.17 16.08
N GLU A 51 4.80 6.54 15.57
CA GLU A 51 4.96 7.75 14.74
C GLU A 51 4.14 7.66 13.45
N VAL A 52 4.12 6.50 12.78
CA VAL A 52 3.23 6.27 11.63
C VAL A 52 1.76 6.42 12.04
N ALA A 53 1.36 5.84 13.18
CA ALA A 53 0.00 5.96 13.71
C ALA A 53 -0.39 7.41 14.05
N ASP A 54 0.53 8.21 14.59
CA ASP A 54 0.25 9.60 15.00
C ASP A 54 0.13 10.58 13.82
N LEU A 55 0.64 10.20 12.66
CA LEU A 55 0.65 11.07 11.48
C LEU A 55 -0.71 11.12 10.76
N LEU A 56 -1.60 10.14 10.96
CA LEU A 56 -2.97 10.10 10.43
C LEU A 56 -3.19 10.70 9.04
N GLY A 57 -2.25 10.53 8.10
CA GLY A 57 -2.39 11.03 6.74
C GLY A 57 -2.47 12.55 6.63
N ALA A 58 -1.93 13.30 7.61
CA ALA A 58 -2.01 14.75 7.62
C ALA A 58 -1.11 15.39 6.55
N ILE A 59 -1.78 15.76 5.46
CA ILE A 59 -1.35 16.67 4.41
C ILE A 59 -1.16 18.10 4.97
N LYS A 60 0.12 18.48 5.14
CA LYS A 60 0.70 19.70 4.57
C LYS A 60 2.00 19.36 3.82
N GLY A 61 1.88 18.32 2.98
CA GLY A 61 2.82 17.92 1.93
C GLY A 61 3.95 17.02 2.46
N THR A 62 3.76 15.73 2.69
CA THR A 62 3.06 14.72 1.89
C THR A 62 2.53 13.58 2.79
N ALA A 63 1.66 12.70 2.29
CA ALA A 63 0.93 11.74 3.12
C ALA A 63 1.74 10.45 3.32
N THR A 64 2.13 10.16 4.57
CA THR A 64 2.83 8.89 4.89
C THR A 64 1.98 7.69 4.54
N TRP A 65 0.66 7.73 4.76
CA TRP A 65 -0.23 6.61 4.45
C TRP A 65 -1.48 6.97 3.61
N THR A 66 -1.99 6.00 2.86
CA THR A 66 -3.20 6.06 2.01
C THR A 66 -4.20 5.05 2.52
N ALA A 67 -5.44 5.48 2.77
CA ALA A 67 -6.55 4.56 3.05
C ALA A 67 -6.99 3.84 1.77
N ILE A 68 -6.79 2.52 1.73
CA ILE A 68 -7.27 1.63 0.65
C ILE A 68 -8.75 1.30 0.88
N ARG A 69 -9.14 1.07 2.13
CA ARG A 69 -10.56 0.80 2.49
C ARG A 69 -10.93 1.44 3.83
N THR A 70 -12.08 2.11 3.80
CA THR A 70 -12.78 2.88 4.83
C THR A 70 -13.68 2.23 5.90
N VAL A 71 -13.60 0.96 6.31
CA VAL A 71 -14.75 0.22 6.91
C VAL A 71 -15.61 1.05 7.89
N ASN A 72 -16.81 1.42 7.41
CA ASN A 72 -17.85 2.19 8.09
C ASN A 72 -19.22 1.66 7.63
N THR A 73 -20.33 2.27 8.07
CA THR A 73 -21.69 1.80 7.77
C THR A 73 -22.11 1.86 6.30
N TYR A 74 -21.27 2.37 5.40
CA TYR A 74 -21.63 2.68 4.00
C TYR A 74 -20.67 2.11 2.96
N ILE A 75 -19.81 1.14 3.30
CA ILE A 75 -18.83 0.61 2.34
C ILE A 75 -19.30 -0.64 1.63
N THR A 76 -19.11 -0.59 0.31
CA THR A 76 -19.51 -1.64 -0.64
C THR A 76 -18.34 -2.26 -1.39
N ASP A 77 -17.18 -1.58 -1.42
CA ASP A 77 -16.09 -1.98 -2.31
C ASP A 77 -15.18 -3.02 -1.65
N PRO A 78 -14.71 -4.04 -2.40
CA PRO A 78 -13.78 -5.03 -1.89
C PRO A 78 -12.44 -4.37 -1.52
N ILE A 79 -11.64 -5.04 -0.71
CA ILE A 79 -10.29 -4.56 -0.36
C ILE A 79 -9.26 -4.95 -1.44
N CYS A 80 -9.40 -6.16 -1.99
CA CYS A 80 -8.60 -6.68 -3.08
C CYS A 80 -9.22 -6.25 -4.41
N ARG A 81 -8.39 -6.09 -5.45
CA ARG A 81 -8.81 -5.57 -6.78
C ARG A 81 -9.42 -4.15 -6.78
N ASN A 82 -9.50 -3.50 -5.63
CA ASN A 82 -9.92 -2.11 -5.54
C ASN A 82 -8.72 -1.20 -5.81
N PRO A 83 -8.81 -0.30 -6.80
CA PRO A 83 -7.69 0.55 -7.15
C PRO A 83 -7.39 1.56 -6.04
N PHE A 84 -6.11 1.73 -5.75
CA PHE A 84 -5.60 2.80 -4.89
C PHE A 84 -4.38 3.45 -5.52
N ASN A 85 -4.03 4.62 -4.98
CA ASN A 85 -2.82 5.35 -5.33
C ASN A 85 -2.00 5.52 -4.06
N ILE A 86 -0.68 5.61 -4.17
CA ILE A 86 0.18 5.88 -3.02
C ILE A 86 1.26 6.88 -3.40
N THR A 87 1.53 7.84 -2.53
CA THR A 87 2.59 8.83 -2.73
C THR A 87 3.77 8.48 -1.84
N ASP A 88 4.96 8.43 -2.43
CA ASP A 88 6.22 8.32 -1.70
C ASP A 88 6.62 9.68 -1.14
N ASP A 89 6.66 9.79 0.18
CA ASP A 89 7.01 11.03 0.87
C ASP A 89 8.45 11.46 0.66
N ALA A 90 9.38 10.54 0.41
CA ALA A 90 10.78 10.90 0.21
C ALA A 90 11.01 11.53 -1.17
N THR A 91 10.23 11.14 -2.18
CA THR A 91 10.40 11.58 -3.57
C THR A 91 9.26 12.43 -4.10
N ASN A 92 8.16 12.54 -3.35
CA ASN A 92 6.88 13.12 -3.78
C ASN A 92 6.33 12.50 -5.08
N SER A 93 6.70 11.25 -5.37
CA SER A 93 6.23 10.52 -6.55
C SER A 93 4.95 9.76 -6.20
N THR A 94 3.88 9.97 -6.98
CA THR A 94 2.63 9.21 -6.82
C THR A 94 2.59 8.03 -7.79
N TYR A 95 2.44 6.84 -7.23
CA TYR A 95 2.18 5.62 -7.95
C TYR A 95 0.68 5.40 -8.05
N LEU A 96 0.19 5.29 -9.28
CA LEU A 96 -1.23 5.31 -9.59
C LEU A 96 -1.73 3.93 -9.99
N ASN A 97 -3.04 3.69 -9.80
CA ASN A 97 -3.75 2.52 -10.30
C ASN A 97 -3.11 1.20 -9.81
N LEU A 98 -2.73 1.16 -8.53
CA LEU A 98 -2.30 -0.04 -7.85
C LEU A 98 -3.52 -0.81 -7.35
N GLU A 99 -3.41 -2.12 -7.22
CA GLU A 99 -4.40 -2.94 -6.53
C GLU A 99 -3.72 -3.98 -5.63
N LEU A 100 -4.45 -4.43 -4.61
CA LEU A 100 -4.01 -5.54 -3.77
C LEU A 100 -4.42 -6.87 -4.43
N ALA A 101 -3.46 -7.77 -4.54
CA ALA A 101 -3.71 -9.17 -4.86
C ALA A 101 -3.75 -9.98 -3.56
N CYS A 102 -4.83 -10.72 -3.37
CA CYS A 102 -5.09 -11.48 -2.16
C CYS A 102 -5.23 -12.97 -2.48
N VAL A 103 -5.17 -13.80 -1.43
CA VAL A 103 -5.46 -15.24 -1.56
C VAL A 103 -6.91 -15.49 -1.98
N ASP A 104 -7.83 -14.66 -1.47
CA ASP A 104 -9.25 -14.66 -1.82
C ASP A 104 -9.69 -13.24 -2.14
N ASP A 105 -10.39 -13.04 -3.25
CA ASP A 105 -10.94 -11.74 -3.64
C ASP A 105 -12.34 -11.50 -3.04
N ASN A 106 -13.03 -12.55 -2.56
CA ASN A 106 -14.38 -12.51 -1.99
C ASN A 106 -14.37 -12.45 -0.46
N ILE A 107 -13.54 -11.57 0.11
CA ILE A 107 -13.41 -11.44 1.55
C ILE A 107 -14.60 -10.62 2.11
N PRO A 108 -15.33 -11.14 3.12
CA PRO A 108 -16.37 -10.37 3.80
C PRO A 108 -15.85 -9.04 4.35
N LEU A 109 -16.70 -8.01 4.41
CA LEU A 109 -16.29 -6.67 4.86
C LEU A 109 -15.67 -6.62 6.27
N TRP A 110 -16.09 -7.54 7.15
CA TRP A 110 -15.61 -7.66 8.53
C TRP A 110 -14.36 -8.54 8.68
N ALA A 111 -13.90 -9.19 7.60
CA ALA A 111 -12.73 -10.05 7.63
C ALA A 111 -11.48 -9.29 7.15
N GLN A 112 -10.33 -9.72 7.67
CA GLN A 112 -9.02 -9.24 7.26
C GLN A 112 -8.56 -9.97 5.98
N PRO A 113 -8.15 -9.28 4.91
CA PRO A 113 -7.52 -9.92 3.76
C PRO A 113 -6.21 -10.61 4.09
N GLU A 114 -5.90 -11.66 3.34
CA GLU A 114 -4.56 -12.18 3.18
C GLU A 114 -3.94 -11.60 1.91
N VAL A 115 -3.16 -10.52 2.05
CA VAL A 115 -2.51 -9.85 0.92
C VAL A 115 -1.22 -10.56 0.56
N THR A 116 -1.05 -10.83 -0.73
CA THR A 116 0.12 -11.53 -1.29
C THR A 116 1.01 -10.62 -2.13
N ALA A 117 0.44 -9.55 -2.70
CA ALA A 117 1.15 -8.65 -3.56
C ALA A 117 0.43 -7.31 -3.76
N VAL A 118 1.20 -6.32 -4.20
CA VAL A 118 0.70 -5.12 -4.86
C VAL A 118 0.93 -5.29 -6.37
N VAL A 119 -0.08 -4.95 -7.17
CA VAL A 119 -0.08 -5.11 -8.62
C VAL A 119 -0.35 -3.75 -9.28
N ASP A 120 0.39 -3.43 -10.34
CA ASP A 120 0.00 -2.34 -11.24
C ASP A 120 -1.12 -2.86 -12.14
N ARG A 121 -2.32 -2.30 -11.95
CA ARG A 121 -3.53 -2.73 -12.66
C ARG A 121 -3.46 -2.41 -14.16
N THR A 122 -2.67 -1.44 -14.57
CA THR A 122 -2.49 -1.06 -15.98
C THR A 122 -1.74 -2.15 -16.75
N THR A 123 -0.67 -2.66 -16.13
CA THR A 123 0.20 -3.67 -16.75
C THR A 123 -0.13 -5.09 -16.30
N ASN A 124 -0.98 -5.23 -15.28
CA ASN A 124 -1.28 -6.47 -14.57
C ASN A 124 0.00 -7.19 -14.08
N LYS A 125 1.01 -6.41 -13.69
CA LYS A 125 2.28 -6.93 -13.18
C LYS A 125 2.39 -6.72 -11.69
N THR A 126 2.86 -7.76 -10.99
CA THR A 126 3.27 -7.63 -9.60
C THR A 126 4.38 -6.60 -9.50
N VAL A 127 4.13 -5.55 -8.71
CA VAL A 127 5.14 -4.54 -8.41
C VAL A 127 5.89 -4.86 -7.13
N GLU A 128 5.21 -5.47 -6.16
CA GLU A 128 5.79 -5.97 -4.91
C GLU A 128 5.07 -7.22 -4.42
N THR A 129 5.82 -8.13 -3.79
CA THR A 129 5.30 -9.27 -3.03
C THR A 129 5.22 -8.91 -1.56
N CYS A 130 4.12 -9.27 -0.91
CA CYS A 130 3.84 -8.91 0.48
C CYS A 130 3.86 -10.15 1.37
N ILE A 131 4.46 -10.02 2.55
CA ILE A 131 4.48 -11.05 3.58
C ILE A 131 3.89 -10.52 4.87
N ARG A 132 3.24 -11.39 5.65
CA ARG A 132 2.74 -11.03 6.98
C ARG A 132 3.89 -10.61 7.89
N VAL A 133 3.64 -9.54 8.63
CA VAL A 133 4.54 -9.07 9.68
C VAL A 133 4.07 -9.64 11.01
N THR A 134 5.01 -10.17 11.78
CA THR A 134 4.79 -10.62 13.14
C THR A 134 5.91 -10.12 14.03
N LYS A 135 5.59 -9.81 15.29
CA LYS A 135 6.58 -9.44 16.31
C LYS A 135 6.35 -10.31 17.54
N ASP A 136 7.40 -10.97 18.00
CA ASP A 136 7.35 -11.90 19.14
C ASP A 136 6.28 -13.00 19.00
N GLY A 137 5.99 -13.42 17.76
CA GLY A 137 5.00 -14.46 17.45
C GLY A 137 3.54 -13.99 17.38
N GLY A 138 3.28 -12.68 17.50
CA GLY A 138 1.94 -12.09 17.40
C GLY A 138 1.85 -10.94 16.40
N GLU A 139 0.67 -10.32 16.32
CA GLU A 139 0.46 -9.09 15.56
C GLU A 139 1.35 -7.98 16.11
N TRP A 140 1.99 -7.24 15.22
CA TRP A 140 2.76 -6.07 15.61
C TRP A 140 1.89 -4.83 15.49
N PHE A 141 1.56 -4.22 16.64
CA PHE A 141 0.79 -2.99 16.67
C PHE A 141 1.44 -1.93 17.56
N ALA A 142 0.97 -0.70 17.40
CA ALA A 142 1.28 0.41 18.28
C ALA A 142 0.04 1.29 18.48
N GLU A 143 -0.13 1.79 19.70
CA GLU A 143 -1.17 2.79 20.00
C GLU A 143 -0.70 4.17 19.55
N SER A 144 -1.65 4.97 19.05
CA SER A 144 -1.42 6.39 18.78
C SER A 144 -1.36 7.17 20.09
N THR A 145 -0.31 7.97 20.28
CA THR A 145 -0.23 8.90 21.41
C THR A 145 -1.04 10.17 21.18
N ARG A 146 -1.31 10.49 19.91
CA ARG A 146 -2.04 11.69 19.49
C ARG A 146 -3.55 11.49 19.42
N TYR A 147 -4.01 10.26 19.14
CA TYR A 147 -5.41 9.93 18.94
C TYR A 147 -5.82 8.78 19.85
N GLN A 148 -6.18 9.13 21.09
CA GLN A 148 -6.53 8.17 22.14
C GLN A 148 -7.58 7.17 21.68
N GLY A 149 -7.35 5.89 21.98
CA GLY A 149 -8.22 4.79 21.57
C GLY A 149 -8.04 4.36 20.11
N SER A 150 -6.99 4.84 19.44
CA SER A 150 -6.64 4.40 18.08
C SER A 150 -5.32 3.64 18.06
N SER A 151 -5.21 2.65 17.18
CA SER A 151 -4.01 1.83 17.02
C SER A 151 -3.73 1.51 15.57
N LEU A 152 -2.45 1.39 15.23
CA LEU A 152 -1.99 0.89 13.95
C LEU A 152 -1.41 -0.52 14.13
N VAL A 153 -1.98 -1.48 13.40
CA VAL A 153 -1.42 -2.82 13.22
C VAL A 153 -0.59 -2.83 11.93
N TYR A 154 0.71 -3.15 12.03
CA TYR A 154 1.56 -3.41 10.86
C TYR A 154 1.38 -4.86 10.41
N ALA A 155 0.59 -5.03 9.35
CA ALA A 155 0.10 -6.34 8.94
C ALA A 155 0.95 -6.99 7.86
N PHE A 156 1.43 -6.23 6.87
CA PHE A 156 2.22 -6.77 5.76
C PHE A 156 3.38 -5.85 5.35
N ALA A 157 4.55 -6.44 5.14
CA ALA A 157 5.71 -5.81 4.54
C ALA A 157 5.80 -6.24 3.08
N CYS A 158 5.79 -5.29 2.15
CA CYS A 158 5.97 -5.57 0.73
C CYS A 158 7.37 -5.19 0.28
N SER A 159 7.88 -5.96 -0.68
CA SER A 159 9.18 -5.74 -1.28
C SER A 159 9.17 -6.21 -2.73
N LYS A 160 10.15 -5.77 -3.52
CA LYS A 160 10.24 -6.16 -4.93
C LYS A 160 10.18 -7.69 -5.08
N PRO A 161 9.49 -8.20 -6.12
CA PRO A 161 9.52 -9.62 -6.44
C PRO A 161 10.97 -10.05 -6.66
N ASP A 162 11.36 -11.18 -6.07
CA ASP A 162 12.66 -11.77 -6.34
C ASP A 162 12.81 -11.98 -7.85
N ALA A 163 13.90 -11.47 -8.43
CA ALA A 163 14.18 -11.56 -9.86
C ALA A 163 14.55 -12.98 -10.33
N SER A 164 14.16 -14.01 -9.58
CA SER A 164 14.56 -15.40 -9.78
C SER A 164 13.32 -16.27 -10.03
N ALA A 165 12.80 -16.21 -11.26
CA ALA A 165 11.91 -17.22 -11.82
C ALA A 165 12.26 -17.44 -13.31
#